data_AF-A0A9D1HTZ7-F1
#
_entry.id   AF-A0A9D1HTZ7-F1
#
_cell.length_a   1.000
_cell.length_b   1.000
_cell.length_c   1.000
_cell.angle_alpha   90.00
_cell.angle_beta   90.00
_cell.angle_gamma   90.00
#
_symmetry.space_group_name_H-M   'P 1'
#
loop_
_entity.id
_entity.type
_entity.pdbx_description
1 polymer ?
#
loop_
_entity_poly.entity_id
_entity_poly.type
_entity_poly.pdbx_seq_one_letter_code
_entity_poly.pdbx_strand_id
1 'polypeptide(L)'
;MITLQHSLVTAVYLDSEEENRFGLEIPYVLIPDAIRAYIGERKGCHFEQNETKTETSWYQYPESLKTLTKEAACAQPSYIVPFRKCVLGEETNIEEFERRNSHLPNVYYYGVKKHLTQDYLFDKKIREWIDCTKMYDDQFIYKNQVYNGAEIRKKIAEIEYYGLYILSYIANQNKKIIANQNWFFENVKQPLDREYPQELSDSAYKYIVIPEKINDWITNQDWTHLNEGPISFQEYYNFYEEVGQAMKSIDYERKENSKLR
;
A
#
# COMPACT_ATOMS: atom_id res chain seq x y z
N MET A 1 1.71 -0.80 4.66
CA MET A 1 2.80 -0.83 3.66
C MET A 1 3.01 0.61 3.16
N ILE A 2 4.21 1.02 2.71
CA ILE A 2 4.38 2.39 2.19
C ILE A 2 4.03 2.49 0.70
N THR A 3 3.58 3.66 0.25
CA THR A 3 3.20 3.97 -1.14
C THR A 3 4.25 3.56 -2.19
N LEU A 4 5.54 3.69 -1.84
CA LEU A 4 6.68 3.23 -2.67
C LEU A 4 6.62 1.71 -2.92
N GLN A 5 6.38 0.93 -1.86
CA GLN A 5 6.26 -0.53 -1.96
C GLN A 5 4.99 -0.94 -2.69
N HIS A 6 3.85 -0.28 -2.43
CA HIS A 6 2.60 -0.56 -3.16
C HIS A 6 2.80 -0.46 -4.68
N SER A 7 3.49 0.60 -5.11
CA SER A 7 3.78 0.83 -6.51
C SER A 7 4.68 -0.25 -7.09
N LEU A 8 5.75 -0.60 -6.38
CA LEU A 8 6.74 -1.52 -6.92
C LEU A 8 6.27 -2.98 -6.89
N VAL A 9 5.53 -3.41 -5.87
CA VAL A 9 4.85 -4.72 -5.85
C VAL A 9 3.95 -4.84 -7.05
N THR A 10 3.15 -3.80 -7.32
CA THR A 10 2.26 -3.77 -8.48
C THR A 10 3.08 -3.90 -9.76
N ALA A 11 4.14 -3.09 -9.96
CA ALA A 11 4.97 -3.17 -11.16
C ALA A 11 5.63 -4.55 -11.38
N VAL A 12 6.09 -5.20 -10.30
CA VAL A 12 6.80 -6.48 -10.37
C VAL A 12 5.86 -7.64 -10.68
N TYR A 13 4.71 -7.68 -10.01
CA TYR A 13 3.82 -8.84 -10.01
C TYR A 13 2.58 -8.68 -10.89
N LEU A 14 2.42 -7.54 -11.57
CA LEU A 14 1.37 -7.36 -12.57
C LEU A 14 1.52 -8.39 -13.69
N ASP A 15 0.49 -9.21 -13.85
CA ASP A 15 0.42 -10.22 -14.90
C ASP A 15 -0.21 -9.61 -16.17
N SER A 16 0.62 -9.03 -17.04
CA SER A 16 0.17 -8.28 -18.23
C SER A 16 0.91 -8.63 -19.51
N GLU A 17 0.14 -8.90 -20.56
CA GLU A 17 0.58 -8.80 -21.95
C GLU A 17 0.28 -7.41 -22.55
N GLU A 18 -0.56 -6.61 -21.86
CA GLU A 18 -0.93 -5.24 -22.28
C GLU A 18 0.22 -4.26 -22.00
N GLU A 19 0.60 -3.53 -23.04
CA GLU A 19 1.54 -2.41 -22.95
C GLU A 19 0.99 -1.33 -22.00
N ASN A 20 1.84 -0.83 -21.09
CA ASN A 20 1.51 0.24 -20.14
C ASN A 20 0.39 -0.06 -19.12
N ARG A 21 0.03 -1.32 -18.89
CA ARG A 21 -1.00 -1.65 -17.87
C ARG A 21 -0.67 -1.11 -16.48
N PHE A 22 0.61 -1.11 -16.09
CA PHE A 22 1.03 -0.52 -14.82
C PHE A 22 0.57 0.93 -14.69
N GLY A 23 0.82 1.74 -15.72
CA GLY A 23 0.42 3.15 -15.74
C GLY A 23 -1.09 3.38 -15.72
N LEU A 24 -1.90 2.41 -16.16
CA LEU A 24 -3.37 2.48 -16.08
C LEU A 24 -3.89 2.10 -14.69
N GLU A 25 -3.21 1.18 -14.00
CA GLU A 25 -3.70 0.59 -12.76
C GLU A 25 -3.16 1.30 -11.52
N ILE A 26 -1.92 1.82 -11.57
CA ILE A 26 -1.25 2.40 -10.41
C ILE A 26 -2.03 3.54 -9.71
N PRO A 27 -2.77 4.43 -10.39
CA PRO A 27 -3.56 5.43 -9.68
C PRO A 27 -4.59 4.76 -8.76
N TYR A 28 -5.29 3.74 -9.24
CA TYR A 28 -6.29 3.05 -8.43
C TYR A 28 -5.70 2.19 -7.31
N VAL A 29 -4.45 1.76 -7.43
CA VAL A 29 -3.73 1.14 -6.31
C VAL A 29 -3.31 2.17 -5.26
N LEU A 30 -3.04 3.42 -5.63
CA LEU A 30 -2.57 4.42 -4.68
C LEU A 30 -3.67 5.31 -4.10
N ILE A 31 -4.91 5.22 -4.61
CA ILE A 31 -6.00 6.09 -4.14
C ILE A 31 -6.38 5.90 -2.66
N PRO A 32 -6.29 4.72 -2.01
CA PRO A 32 -6.60 4.62 -0.58
C PRO A 32 -5.70 5.49 0.30
N ASP A 33 -4.42 5.59 -0.06
CA ASP A 33 -3.47 6.51 0.56
C ASP A 33 -3.72 7.96 0.15
N ALA A 34 -3.89 8.21 -1.16
CA ALA A 34 -4.00 9.56 -1.69
C ALA A 34 -5.25 10.30 -1.20
N ILE A 35 -6.41 9.62 -1.16
CA ILE A 35 -7.71 10.22 -0.84
C ILE A 35 -7.75 10.79 0.59
N ARG A 36 -6.84 10.34 1.47
CA ARG A 36 -6.68 10.85 2.84
C ARG A 36 -6.34 12.34 2.87
N ALA A 37 -5.75 12.89 1.81
CA ALA A 37 -5.55 14.34 1.70
C ALA A 37 -6.88 15.12 1.70
N TYR A 38 -7.96 14.49 1.23
CA TYR A 38 -9.30 15.06 1.21
C TYR A 38 -10.11 14.67 2.44
N ILE A 39 -10.22 13.37 2.73
CA ILE A 39 -11.15 12.84 3.73
C ILE A 39 -10.54 12.68 5.14
N GLY A 40 -9.22 12.82 5.26
CA GLY A 40 -8.49 12.79 6.53
C GLY A 40 -8.22 11.38 7.08
N GLU A 41 -9.25 10.72 7.60
CA GLU A 41 -9.08 9.50 8.41
C GLU A 41 -8.84 8.24 7.57
N ARG A 42 -7.68 7.58 7.78
CA ARG A 42 -7.27 6.34 7.06
C ARG A 42 -8.30 5.22 7.20
N LYS A 43 -8.84 5.02 8.40
CA LYS A 43 -9.70 3.88 8.73
C LYS A 43 -10.92 3.72 7.85
N GLY A 44 -11.48 4.82 7.33
CA GLY A 44 -12.60 4.77 6.39
C GLY A 44 -12.18 4.21 5.03
N CYS A 45 -11.10 4.74 4.44
CA CYS A 45 -10.64 4.32 3.12
C CYS A 45 -9.84 3.00 3.11
N HIS A 46 -9.34 2.55 4.26
CA HIS A 46 -8.66 1.25 4.43
C HIS A 46 -9.54 0.19 5.09
N PHE A 47 -10.83 0.46 5.35
CA PHE A 47 -11.78 -0.49 5.90
C PHE A 47 -11.33 -1.15 7.21
N GLU A 48 -10.77 -0.34 8.11
CA GLU A 48 -10.25 -0.81 9.38
C GLU A 48 -11.39 -1.27 10.31
N GLN A 49 -11.22 -2.43 10.94
CA GLN A 49 -12.12 -2.97 11.95
C GLN A 49 -11.83 -2.39 13.32
N ASN A 50 -12.82 -2.39 14.22
CA ASN A 50 -12.55 -2.10 15.63
C ASN A 50 -11.81 -3.26 16.31
N GLU A 51 -11.31 -2.98 17.51
CA GLU A 51 -10.53 -3.90 18.34
C GLU A 51 -11.25 -5.24 18.59
N THR A 52 -12.58 -5.20 18.67
CA THR A 52 -13.44 -6.38 18.88
C THR A 52 -13.83 -7.09 17.58
N LYS A 53 -13.43 -6.55 16.42
CA LYS A 53 -13.78 -7.03 15.07
C LYS A 53 -15.28 -7.12 14.78
N THR A 54 -16.10 -6.35 15.49
CA THR A 54 -17.56 -6.36 15.37
C THR A 54 -18.09 -5.30 14.40
N GLU A 55 -17.33 -4.23 14.20
CA GLU A 55 -17.69 -3.13 13.31
C GLU A 55 -16.50 -2.74 12.43
N THR A 56 -16.79 -2.26 11.23
CA THR A 56 -15.79 -1.84 10.25
C THR A 56 -16.07 -0.40 9.83
N SER A 57 -15.05 0.46 9.87
CA SER A 57 -15.11 1.77 9.22
C SER A 57 -15.16 1.56 7.70
N TRP A 58 -15.87 2.40 6.96
CA TRP A 58 -15.95 2.24 5.50
C TRP A 58 -16.13 3.58 4.80
N TYR A 59 -15.68 3.61 3.55
CA TYR A 59 -15.81 4.72 2.63
C TYR A 59 -16.25 4.19 1.28
N GLN A 60 -17.26 4.82 0.68
CA GLN A 60 -17.67 4.52 -0.68
C GLN A 60 -16.84 5.39 -1.63
N TYR A 61 -15.97 4.77 -2.41
CA TYR A 61 -15.14 5.49 -3.37
C TYR A 61 -16.01 6.12 -4.48
N PRO A 62 -15.67 7.34 -4.92
CA PRO A 62 -16.34 7.97 -6.05
C PRO A 62 -16.01 7.20 -7.34
N GLU A 63 -16.93 7.16 -8.30
CA GLU A 63 -16.75 6.43 -9.56
C GLU A 63 -15.63 6.98 -10.46
N SER A 64 -15.31 8.27 -10.31
CA SER A 64 -14.27 8.96 -11.09
C SER A 64 -13.41 9.84 -10.19
N LEU A 65 -12.11 9.89 -10.53
CA LEU A 65 -11.11 10.62 -9.76
C LEU A 65 -10.69 11.94 -10.41
N LYS A 66 -10.64 12.03 -11.73
CA LYS A 66 -9.99 13.13 -12.46
C LYS A 66 -10.48 14.53 -12.12
N THR A 67 -11.77 14.65 -11.79
CA THR A 67 -12.41 15.92 -11.43
C THR A 67 -12.88 15.94 -9.98
N LEU A 68 -12.37 15.04 -9.14
CA LEU A 68 -12.80 14.91 -7.75
C LEU A 68 -12.35 16.12 -6.92
N THR A 69 -13.30 16.85 -6.34
CA THR A 69 -12.97 17.90 -5.36
C THR A 69 -12.95 17.32 -3.95
N LYS A 70 -12.34 18.05 -3.02
CA LYS A 70 -12.36 17.69 -1.59
C LYS A 70 -13.79 17.60 -1.05
N GLU A 71 -14.66 18.53 -1.43
CA GLU A 71 -16.07 18.55 -1.01
C GLU A 71 -16.80 17.30 -1.52
N ALA A 72 -16.60 16.93 -2.79
CA ALA A 72 -17.21 15.75 -3.38
C ALA A 72 -16.71 14.44 -2.76
N ALA A 73 -15.43 14.38 -2.38
CA ALA A 73 -14.87 13.25 -1.64
C ALA A 73 -15.45 13.16 -0.23
N CYS A 74 -15.50 14.27 0.53
CA CYS A 74 -16.10 14.29 1.87
C CYS A 74 -17.61 14.02 1.87
N ALA A 75 -18.29 14.28 0.75
CA ALA A 75 -19.72 13.99 0.59
C ALA A 75 -20.03 12.53 0.26
N GLN A 76 -19.02 11.70 -0.04
CA GLN A 76 -19.26 10.28 -0.28
C GLN A 76 -19.82 9.60 0.96
N PRO A 77 -20.73 8.62 0.80
CA PRO A 77 -21.17 7.79 1.90
C PRO A 77 -19.99 7.18 2.65
N SER A 78 -19.98 7.34 3.97
CA SER A 78 -18.94 6.81 4.84
C SER A 78 -19.46 6.55 6.24
N TYR A 79 -18.74 5.71 6.97
CA TYR A 79 -18.96 5.43 8.38
C TYR A 79 -17.63 5.24 9.06
N ILE A 80 -17.51 5.83 10.24
CA ILE A 80 -16.29 5.82 11.01
C ILE A 80 -16.59 5.24 12.40
N VAL A 81 -15.99 4.09 12.68
CA VAL A 81 -16.11 3.45 14.00
C VAL A 81 -15.15 4.13 14.99
N PRO A 82 -15.56 4.36 16.25
CA PRO A 82 -14.64 4.79 17.30
C PRO A 82 -13.62 3.70 17.65
N PHE A 83 -12.33 4.05 17.72
CA PHE A 83 -11.24 3.17 18.15
C PHE A 83 -10.52 3.76 19.37
N ARG A 84 -9.89 2.94 20.23
CA ARG A 84 -8.82 3.48 21.06
C ARG A 84 -7.66 3.83 20.15
N LYS A 85 -7.02 4.95 20.45
CA LYS A 85 -5.86 5.39 19.66
C LYS A 85 -4.72 4.41 19.87
N CYS A 86 -4.24 3.84 18.77
CA CYS A 86 -2.99 3.11 18.71
C CYS A 86 -2.14 3.66 17.57
N VAL A 87 -0.85 3.35 17.62
CA VAL A 87 0.10 3.74 16.59
C VAL A 87 0.07 2.85 15.35
N LEU A 88 -0.38 1.59 15.49
CA LEU A 88 -0.63 0.70 14.36
C LEU A 88 -2.10 0.80 13.99
N GLY A 89 -2.38 0.84 12.68
CA GLY A 89 -3.74 0.74 12.17
C GLY A 89 -4.35 -0.62 12.47
N GLU A 90 -5.68 -0.69 12.50
CA GLU A 90 -6.39 -1.94 12.75
C GLU A 90 -6.43 -2.84 11.50
N GLU A 91 -6.99 -4.03 11.64
CA GLU A 91 -7.11 -5.00 10.55
C GLU A 91 -8.06 -4.50 9.46
N THR A 92 -7.62 -4.55 8.21
CA THR A 92 -8.41 -4.24 7.02
C THR A 92 -9.43 -5.33 6.72
N ASN A 93 -10.72 -4.97 6.61
CA ASN A 93 -11.78 -5.87 6.16
C ASN A 93 -12.05 -5.68 4.65
N ILE A 94 -11.48 -6.58 3.85
CA ILE A 94 -11.62 -6.55 2.38
C ILE A 94 -13.07 -6.83 1.95
N GLU A 95 -13.79 -7.72 2.63
CA GLU A 95 -15.18 -8.06 2.27
C GLU A 95 -16.12 -6.85 2.38
N GLU A 96 -15.91 -5.98 3.37
CA GLU A 96 -16.67 -4.73 3.50
C GLU A 96 -16.36 -3.76 2.34
N PHE A 97 -15.12 -3.71 1.87
CA PHE A 97 -14.79 -2.98 0.64
C PHE A 97 -15.59 -3.53 -0.55
N GLU A 98 -15.54 -4.85 -0.78
CA GLU A 98 -16.20 -5.50 -1.91
C GLU A 98 -17.71 -5.22 -1.93
N ARG A 99 -18.35 -5.33 -0.75
CA ARG A 99 -19.78 -5.09 -0.57
C ARG A 99 -20.19 -3.64 -0.88
N ARG A 100 -19.35 -2.67 -0.48
CA ARG A 100 -19.66 -1.23 -0.59
C ARG A 100 -19.25 -0.62 -1.93
N ASN A 101 -18.28 -1.23 -2.63
CA ASN A 101 -17.62 -0.62 -3.77
C ASN A 101 -17.75 -1.41 -5.08
N SER A 102 -18.69 -2.36 -5.15
CA SER A 102 -18.99 -3.12 -6.38
C SER A 102 -19.49 -2.27 -7.56
N HIS A 103 -19.87 -1.00 -7.32
CA HIS A 103 -20.24 -0.03 -8.35
C HIS A 103 -19.03 0.51 -9.13
N LEU A 104 -17.82 0.37 -8.60
CA LEU A 104 -16.62 0.95 -9.22
C LEU A 104 -16.32 0.32 -10.60
N PRO A 105 -15.73 1.08 -11.54
CA PRO A 105 -15.17 0.54 -12.76
C PRO A 105 -14.17 -0.60 -12.48
N ASN A 106 -14.12 -1.60 -13.36
CA ASN A 106 -13.36 -2.84 -13.15
C ASN A 106 -11.88 -2.59 -12.75
N VAL A 107 -11.12 -1.82 -13.53
CA VAL A 107 -9.71 -1.51 -13.22
C VAL A 107 -9.55 -0.79 -11.88
N TYR A 108 -10.49 0.10 -11.55
CA TYR A 108 -10.49 0.83 -10.29
C TYR A 108 -10.74 -0.10 -9.11
N TYR A 109 -11.84 -0.86 -9.14
CA TYR A 109 -12.19 -1.82 -8.11
C TYR A 109 -11.01 -2.74 -7.74
N TYR A 110 -10.39 -3.36 -8.75
CA TYR A 110 -9.28 -4.28 -8.51
C TYR A 110 -7.99 -3.58 -8.11
N GLY A 111 -7.74 -2.34 -8.55
CA GLY A 111 -6.64 -1.52 -8.05
C GLY A 111 -6.74 -1.28 -6.54
N VAL A 112 -7.92 -0.89 -6.06
CA VAL A 112 -8.15 -0.70 -4.61
C VAL A 112 -8.05 -2.02 -3.87
N LYS A 113 -8.64 -3.11 -4.42
CA LYS A 113 -8.54 -4.44 -3.83
C LYS A 113 -7.08 -4.87 -3.63
N LYS A 114 -6.21 -4.61 -4.61
CA LYS A 114 -4.78 -4.89 -4.52
C LYS A 114 -4.12 -4.10 -3.39
N HIS A 115 -4.37 -2.80 -3.30
CA HIS A 115 -3.85 -1.98 -2.21
C HIS A 115 -4.23 -2.56 -0.84
N LEU A 116 -5.53 -2.77 -0.61
CA LEU A 116 -6.04 -3.26 0.67
C LEU A 116 -5.47 -4.64 1.01
N THR A 117 -5.30 -5.50 0.01
CA THR A 117 -4.68 -6.82 0.19
C THR A 117 -3.19 -6.71 0.55
N GLN A 118 -2.45 -5.83 -0.12
CA GLN A 118 -1.03 -5.58 0.18
C GLN A 118 -0.87 -5.05 1.62
N ASP A 119 -1.72 -4.11 2.03
CA ASP A 119 -1.74 -3.56 3.38
C ASP A 119 -2.08 -4.63 4.42
N TYR A 120 -3.15 -5.40 4.19
CA TYR A 120 -3.55 -6.50 5.07
C TYR A 120 -2.41 -7.50 5.30
N LEU A 121 -1.74 -7.94 4.23
CA LEU A 121 -0.62 -8.88 4.33
C LEU A 121 0.59 -8.27 5.05
N PHE A 122 0.91 -7.00 4.78
CA PHE A 122 2.01 -6.32 5.46
C PHE A 122 1.72 -6.12 6.96
N ASP A 123 0.52 -5.68 7.30
CA ASP A 123 0.08 -5.45 8.67
C ASP A 123 0.07 -6.76 9.48
N LYS A 124 -0.27 -7.88 8.83
CA LYS A 124 -0.12 -9.22 9.40
C LYS A 124 1.35 -9.55 9.67
N LYS A 125 2.26 -9.30 8.72
CA LYS A 125 3.71 -9.56 8.92
C LYS A 125 4.34 -8.69 9.99
N ILE A 126 3.95 -7.42 10.08
CA ILE A 126 4.37 -6.54 11.17
C ILE A 126 4.00 -7.12 12.52
N ARG A 127 2.79 -7.69 12.66
CA ARG A 127 2.33 -8.36 13.89
C ARG A 127 2.99 -9.72 14.16
N GLU A 128 3.59 -10.34 13.15
CA GLU A 128 4.43 -11.54 13.32
C GLU A 128 5.84 -11.17 13.80
N TRP A 129 6.39 -10.05 13.32
CA TRP A 129 7.73 -9.57 13.71
C TRP A 129 7.75 -8.81 15.03
N ILE A 130 6.66 -8.13 15.38
CA ILE A 130 6.53 -7.27 16.55
C ILE A 130 5.33 -7.76 17.37
N ASP A 131 5.57 -8.05 18.66
CA ASP A 131 4.49 -8.32 19.60
C ASP A 131 3.66 -7.06 19.82
N CYS A 132 2.40 -7.12 19.39
CA CYS A 132 1.42 -6.04 19.48
C CYS A 132 0.31 -6.32 20.50
N THR A 133 0.46 -7.34 21.36
CA THR A 133 -0.60 -7.75 22.32
C THR A 133 -1.01 -6.64 23.30
N LYS A 134 -0.10 -5.70 23.59
CA LYS A 134 -0.32 -4.54 24.47
C LYS A 134 -0.28 -3.21 23.73
N MET A 135 -0.59 -3.20 22.43
CA MET A 135 -0.49 -2.01 21.58
C MET A 135 -1.36 -0.83 22.07
N TYR A 136 -2.52 -1.09 22.70
CA TYR A 136 -3.39 -0.04 23.28
C TYR A 136 -2.91 0.51 24.62
N ASP A 137 -1.90 -0.12 25.22
CA ASP A 137 -1.21 0.33 26.42
C ASP A 137 0.17 0.94 26.07
N ASP A 138 0.37 1.27 24.79
CA ASP A 138 1.60 1.85 24.23
C ASP A 138 2.86 0.98 24.47
N GLN A 139 2.70 -0.35 24.43
CA GLN A 139 3.78 -1.31 24.62
C GLN A 139 3.91 -2.29 23.45
N PHE A 140 5.11 -2.38 22.91
CA PHE A 140 5.47 -3.25 21.78
C PHE A 140 6.75 -4.01 22.10
N ILE A 141 6.84 -5.29 21.74
CA ILE A 141 8.06 -6.07 21.93
C ILE A 141 8.65 -6.43 20.57
N TYR A 142 9.89 -6.02 20.34
CA TYR A 142 10.64 -6.34 19.12
C TYR A 142 12.06 -6.79 19.50
N LYS A 143 12.48 -7.97 19.03
CA LYS A 143 13.79 -8.57 19.35
C LYS A 143 14.13 -8.54 20.85
N ASN A 144 13.17 -8.95 21.69
CA ASN A 144 13.26 -8.98 23.16
C ASN A 144 13.47 -7.62 23.84
N GLN A 145 13.16 -6.52 23.15
CA GLN A 145 13.21 -5.16 23.70
C GLN A 145 11.81 -4.55 23.67
N VAL A 146 11.50 -3.75 24.70
CA VAL A 146 10.23 -3.05 24.84
C VAL A 146 10.36 -1.66 24.23
N TYR A 147 9.39 -1.28 23.42
CA TYR A 147 9.29 0.00 22.73
C TYR A 147 7.94 0.65 23.04
N ASN A 148 7.91 1.98 23.11
CA ASN A 148 6.67 2.75 23.04
C ASN A 148 6.27 3.04 21.59
N GLY A 149 5.09 3.64 21.40
CA GLY A 149 4.55 3.91 20.06
C GLY A 149 5.40 4.86 19.22
N ALA A 150 6.09 5.82 19.83
CA ALA A 150 6.99 6.70 19.09
C ALA A 150 8.25 5.98 18.60
N GLU A 151 8.78 5.07 19.39
CA GLU A 151 9.98 4.32 19.05
C GLU A 151 9.68 3.18 18.06
N ILE A 152 8.58 2.47 18.24
CA ILE A 152 8.22 1.37 17.32
C ILE A 152 7.92 1.88 15.92
N ARG A 153 7.36 3.10 15.76
CA ARG A 153 7.21 3.74 14.44
C ARG A 153 8.51 3.89 13.70
N LYS A 154 9.59 4.24 14.40
CA LYS A 154 10.91 4.37 13.78
C LYS A 154 11.41 3.00 13.30
N LYS A 155 11.15 1.94 14.07
CA LYS A 155 11.48 0.57 13.67
C LYS A 155 10.66 0.08 12.49
N ILE A 156 9.39 0.40 12.44
CA ILE A 156 8.55 0.07 11.28
C ILE A 156 9.02 0.84 10.05
N ALA A 157 9.35 2.12 10.17
CA ALA A 157 9.93 2.88 9.06
C ALA A 157 11.26 2.28 8.57
N GLU A 158 12.14 1.84 9.49
CA GLU A 158 13.37 1.11 9.13
C GLU A 158 13.05 -0.18 8.35
N ILE A 159 12.03 -0.94 8.77
CA ILE A 159 11.55 -2.15 8.08
C ILE A 159 11.00 -1.81 6.70
N GLU A 160 10.15 -0.78 6.59
CA GLU A 160 9.51 -0.37 5.33
C GLU A 160 10.54 0.09 4.30
N TYR A 161 11.45 0.98 4.68
CA TYR A 161 12.45 1.50 3.75
C TYR A 161 13.46 0.42 3.35
N TYR A 162 13.88 -0.43 4.27
CA TYR A 162 14.76 -1.53 3.92
C TYR A 162 14.04 -2.58 3.06
N GLY A 163 12.76 -2.85 3.32
CA GLY A 163 11.92 -3.69 2.46
C GLY A 163 11.82 -3.14 1.03
N LEU A 164 11.72 -1.82 0.86
CA LEU A 164 11.76 -1.18 -0.47
C LEU A 164 13.07 -1.48 -1.22
N TYR A 165 14.21 -1.46 -0.52
CA TYR A 165 15.49 -1.82 -1.11
C TYR A 165 15.52 -3.29 -1.58
N ILE A 166 15.02 -4.22 -0.76
CA ILE A 166 14.89 -5.65 -1.16
C ILE A 166 13.95 -5.80 -2.35
N LEU A 167 12.79 -5.13 -2.33
CA LEU A 167 11.83 -5.18 -3.42
C LEU A 167 12.41 -4.58 -4.71
N SER A 168 13.27 -3.58 -4.61
CA SER A 168 14.01 -3.00 -5.75
C SER A 168 15.00 -3.98 -6.36
N TYR A 169 15.69 -4.77 -5.52
CA TYR A 169 16.50 -5.90 -6.00
C TYR A 169 15.63 -6.93 -6.75
N ILE A 170 14.50 -7.34 -6.19
CA ILE A 170 13.57 -8.29 -6.84
C ILE A 170 13.08 -7.72 -8.19
N ALA A 171 12.72 -6.44 -8.23
CA ALA A 171 12.28 -5.77 -9.45
C ALA A 171 13.38 -5.73 -10.52
N ASN A 172 14.63 -5.49 -10.13
CA ASN A 172 15.77 -5.52 -11.03
C ASN A 172 16.04 -6.94 -11.56
N GLN A 173 15.97 -7.97 -10.70
CA GLN A 173 16.17 -9.35 -11.13
C GLN A 173 15.09 -9.81 -12.11
N ASN A 174 13.82 -9.56 -11.77
CA ASN A 174 12.67 -10.10 -12.49
C ASN A 174 12.25 -9.28 -13.72
N LYS A 175 12.38 -7.95 -13.65
CA LYS A 175 11.85 -7.02 -14.66
C LYS A 175 12.88 -6.01 -15.18
N LYS A 176 14.13 -6.05 -14.68
CA LYS A 176 15.20 -5.08 -15.02
C LYS A 176 14.82 -3.63 -14.69
N ILE A 177 13.92 -3.45 -13.72
CA ILE A 177 13.54 -2.12 -13.21
C ILE A 177 14.62 -1.62 -12.25
N ILE A 178 15.08 -0.39 -12.45
CA ILE A 178 15.90 0.35 -11.48
C ILE A 178 14.96 1.32 -10.77
N ALA A 179 14.38 0.89 -9.63
CA ALA A 179 13.33 1.62 -8.92
C ALA A 179 13.88 2.79 -8.07
N ASN A 180 14.66 3.68 -8.68
CA ASN A 180 15.15 4.90 -8.04
C ASN A 180 14.11 6.03 -8.13
N GLN A 181 14.40 7.18 -7.53
CA GLN A 181 13.48 8.32 -7.47
C GLN A 181 12.98 8.75 -8.87
N ASN A 182 13.82 8.69 -9.90
CA ASN A 182 13.45 9.03 -11.29
C ASN A 182 12.43 8.03 -11.85
N TRP A 183 12.61 6.73 -11.59
CA TRP A 183 11.64 5.73 -12.02
C TRP A 183 10.25 5.99 -11.42
N PHE A 184 10.17 6.34 -10.14
CA PHE A 184 8.90 6.70 -9.50
C PHE A 184 8.30 8.00 -10.06
N PHE A 185 9.12 8.98 -10.43
CA PHE A 185 8.64 10.18 -11.11
C PHE A 185 8.01 9.83 -12.47
N GLU A 186 8.73 9.10 -13.32
CA GLU A 186 8.26 8.78 -14.67
C GLU A 186 7.07 7.83 -14.67
N ASN A 187 7.10 6.79 -13.84
CA ASN A 187 6.16 5.67 -13.91
C ASN A 187 5.03 5.76 -12.88
N VAL A 188 5.14 6.60 -11.85
CA VAL A 188 4.07 6.78 -10.85
C VAL A 188 3.51 8.19 -10.90
N LYS A 189 4.32 9.26 -10.82
CA LYS A 189 3.79 10.63 -10.84
C LYS A 189 2.99 10.94 -12.09
N GLN A 190 3.51 10.58 -13.27
CA GLN A 190 2.82 10.90 -14.53
C GLN A 190 1.43 10.21 -14.64
N PRO A 191 1.27 8.91 -14.30
CA PRO A 191 -0.07 8.33 -14.16
C PRO A 191 -0.99 9.02 -13.17
N LEU A 192 -0.47 9.45 -11.99
CA LEU A 192 -1.28 10.18 -11.02
C LEU A 192 -1.76 11.51 -11.60
N ASP A 193 -0.90 12.26 -12.27
CA ASP A 193 -1.25 13.55 -12.92
C ASP A 193 -2.30 13.40 -14.03
N ARG A 194 -2.39 12.23 -14.64
CA ARG A 194 -3.38 11.95 -15.68
C ARG A 194 -4.77 11.66 -15.10
N GLU A 195 -4.82 10.94 -13.98
CA GLU A 195 -6.08 10.41 -13.41
C GLU A 195 -6.60 11.22 -12.21
N TYR A 196 -5.77 12.03 -11.56
CA TYR A 196 -6.14 12.80 -10.37
C TYR A 196 -6.22 14.31 -10.68
N PRO A 197 -6.96 15.07 -9.85
CA PRO A 197 -6.76 16.50 -9.76
C PRO A 197 -5.34 16.79 -9.28
N GLN A 198 -4.73 17.88 -9.79
CA GLN A 198 -3.34 18.24 -9.50
C GLN A 198 -3.02 18.25 -8.00
N GLU A 199 -3.89 18.85 -7.19
CA GLU A 199 -3.73 18.93 -5.73
C GLU A 199 -3.63 17.55 -5.08
N LEU A 200 -4.46 16.60 -5.49
CA LEU A 200 -4.47 15.24 -4.97
C LEU A 200 -3.22 14.46 -5.41
N SER A 201 -2.82 14.62 -6.67
CA SER A 201 -1.59 14.03 -7.22
C SER A 201 -0.36 14.51 -6.46
N ASP A 202 -0.21 15.83 -6.27
CA ASP A 202 0.91 16.41 -5.55
C ASP A 202 0.89 16.01 -4.07
N SER A 203 -0.31 15.95 -3.47
CA SER A 203 -0.49 15.48 -2.09
C SER A 203 -0.13 14.01 -1.88
N ALA A 204 -0.35 13.16 -2.88
CA ALA A 204 0.07 11.76 -2.85
C ALA A 204 1.58 11.64 -3.06
N TYR A 205 2.12 12.34 -4.08
CA TYR A 205 3.51 12.20 -4.48
C TYR A 205 4.49 12.76 -3.46
N LYS A 206 4.10 13.72 -2.62
CA LYS A 206 4.95 14.24 -1.54
C LYS A 206 5.44 13.17 -0.55
N TYR A 207 4.77 12.02 -0.48
CA TYR A 207 5.16 10.88 0.36
C TYR A 207 5.99 9.82 -0.38
N ILE A 208 6.15 9.95 -1.70
CA ILE A 208 6.94 9.06 -2.56
C ILE A 208 8.39 9.57 -2.60
N VAL A 209 9.06 9.48 -1.45
CA VAL A 209 10.44 9.94 -1.27
C VAL A 209 11.30 8.78 -0.75
N ILE A 210 12.31 8.39 -1.53
CA ILE A 210 13.26 7.35 -1.13
C ILE A 210 14.37 8.01 -0.28
N PRO A 211 14.72 7.46 0.90
CA PRO A 211 15.88 7.94 1.65
C PRO A 211 17.15 7.91 0.80
N GLU A 212 17.95 8.98 0.84
CA GLU A 212 19.12 9.19 -0.02
C GLU A 212 20.03 7.96 -0.10
N LYS A 213 20.44 7.42 1.05
CA LYS A 213 21.27 6.21 1.14
C LYS A 213 20.68 5.01 0.37
N ILE A 214 19.37 4.78 0.47
CA ILE A 214 18.70 3.67 -0.21
C ILE A 214 18.57 3.96 -1.70
N ASN A 215 18.26 5.21 -2.06
CA ASN A 215 18.19 5.63 -3.45
C ASN A 215 19.55 5.46 -4.16
N ASP A 216 20.64 5.77 -3.47
CA ASP A 216 22.01 5.59 -3.99
C ASP A 216 22.34 4.12 -4.20
N TRP A 217 22.02 3.26 -3.23
CA TRP A 217 22.19 1.82 -3.40
C TRP A 217 21.41 1.27 -4.59
N ILE A 218 20.15 1.66 -4.74
CA ILE A 218 19.30 1.24 -5.88
C ILE A 218 19.86 1.77 -7.20
N THR A 219 20.23 3.06 -7.25
CA THR A 219 20.72 3.72 -8.46
C THR A 219 22.02 3.09 -8.96
N ASN A 220 22.93 2.77 -8.05
CA ASN A 220 24.19 2.11 -8.37
C ASN A 220 24.08 0.59 -8.48
N GLN A 221 22.88 0.02 -8.25
CA GLN A 221 22.65 -1.42 -8.19
C GLN A 221 23.60 -2.13 -7.20
N ASP A 222 23.92 -1.44 -6.10
CA ASP A 222 24.70 -2.00 -5.02
C ASP A 222 23.78 -2.88 -4.19
N TRP A 223 23.83 -4.19 -4.45
CA TRP A 223 23.08 -5.22 -3.75
C TRP A 223 23.89 -5.91 -2.63
N THR A 224 25.05 -5.35 -2.25
CA THR A 224 25.89 -5.96 -1.20
C THR A 224 25.25 -5.88 0.18
N HIS A 225 24.31 -4.96 0.36
CA HIS A 225 23.67 -4.69 1.63
C HIS A 225 22.47 -5.57 1.93
N LEU A 226 22.05 -6.52 1.07
CA LEU A 226 20.79 -7.29 1.22
C LEU A 226 20.57 -7.96 2.60
N ASN A 227 21.64 -8.28 3.34
CA ASN A 227 21.56 -8.94 4.64
C ASN A 227 21.77 -8.02 5.86
N GLU A 228 21.84 -6.70 5.67
CA GLU A 228 22.09 -5.72 6.74
C GLU A 228 20.82 -5.20 7.45
N GLY A 229 19.65 -5.65 7.00
CA GLY A 229 18.36 -5.11 7.38
C GLY A 229 17.85 -5.54 8.75
N PRO A 230 16.77 -4.88 9.23
CA PRO A 230 16.11 -5.26 10.48
C PRO A 230 15.45 -6.65 10.41
N ILE A 231 15.07 -7.08 9.21
CA ILE A 231 14.49 -8.39 8.89
C ILE A 231 15.39 -9.06 7.85
N SER A 232 15.50 -10.39 7.88
CA SER A 232 16.39 -11.09 6.95
C SER A 232 15.94 -10.97 5.50
N PHE A 233 16.88 -11.08 4.56
CA PHE A 233 16.57 -11.11 3.13
C PHE A 233 15.50 -12.17 2.79
N GLN A 234 15.66 -13.38 3.32
CA GLN A 234 14.76 -14.50 3.04
C GLN A 234 13.32 -14.22 3.51
N GLU A 235 13.17 -13.59 4.67
CA GLU A 235 11.84 -13.23 5.19
C GLU A 235 11.15 -12.17 4.32
N TYR A 236 11.88 -11.13 3.90
CA TYR A 236 11.34 -10.16 2.94
C TYR A 236 10.99 -10.80 1.60
N TYR A 237 11.87 -11.65 1.07
CA TYR A 237 11.65 -12.33 -0.20
C TYR A 237 10.39 -13.18 -0.14
N ASN A 238 10.24 -14.00 0.90
CA ASN A 238 9.05 -14.83 1.10
C ASN A 238 7.78 -13.98 1.24
N PHE A 239 7.86 -12.86 1.97
CA PHE A 239 6.76 -11.92 2.08
C PHE A 239 6.35 -11.34 0.73
N TYR A 240 7.29 -10.84 -0.08
CA TYR A 240 6.96 -10.27 -1.38
C TYR A 240 6.46 -11.31 -2.38
N GLU A 241 6.92 -12.57 -2.29
CA GLU A 241 6.34 -13.67 -3.07
C GLU A 241 4.89 -13.98 -2.65
N GLU A 242 4.58 -13.98 -1.35
CA GLU A 242 3.21 -14.14 -0.83
C GLU A 242 2.30 -13.02 -1.35
N VAL A 243 2.74 -11.77 -1.25
CA VAL A 243 2.01 -10.62 -1.79
C VAL A 243 1.85 -10.74 -3.30
N GLY A 244 2.90 -11.13 -4.02
CA GLY A 244 2.89 -11.31 -5.47
C GLY A 244 1.91 -12.38 -5.93
N GLN A 245 1.77 -13.48 -5.20
CA GLN A 245 0.76 -14.50 -5.45
C GLN A 245 -0.65 -13.95 -5.27
N ALA A 246 -0.89 -13.18 -4.21
CA ALA A 246 -2.18 -12.52 -3.99
C ALA A 246 -2.51 -11.54 -5.15
N MET A 247 -1.53 -10.77 -5.62
CA MET A 247 -1.73 -9.83 -6.75
C MET A 247 -2.12 -10.56 -8.04
N LYS A 248 -1.45 -11.68 -8.35
CA LYS A 248 -1.78 -12.52 -9.51
C LYS A 248 -3.16 -13.15 -9.39
N SER A 249 -3.57 -13.57 -8.19
CA SER A 249 -4.91 -14.09 -7.96
C SER A 249 -5.99 -13.04 -8.21
N ILE A 250 -5.76 -11.80 -7.77
CA ILE A 250 -6.66 -10.67 -8.04
C ILE A 250 -6.73 -10.37 -9.54
N ASP A 251 -5.59 -10.44 -10.24
CA ASP A 251 -5.54 -10.26 -11.69
C ASP A 251 -6.33 -11.33 -12.45
N TYR A 252 -6.26 -12.58 -11.99
CA TYR A 252 -7.05 -13.67 -12.54
C TYR A 252 -8.55 -13.46 -12.31
N GLU A 253 -8.96 -13.11 -11.10
CA GLU A 253 -10.35 -12.78 -10.76
C GLU A 253 -10.90 -11.65 -11.65
N ARG A 254 -10.10 -10.59 -11.85
CA ARG A 254 -10.43 -9.50 -12.76
C ARG A 254 -10.70 -9.99 -14.17
N LYS A 255 -9.80 -10.80 -14.72
CA LYS A 255 -9.89 -11.33 -16.10
C LYS A 255 -11.14 -12.19 -16.27
N GLU A 256 -11.45 -13.06 -15.30
CA GLU A 256 -12.65 -13.90 -15.34
C GLU A 256 -13.94 -13.07 -15.28
N ASN A 257 -14.00 -12.08 -14.39
CA ASN A 257 -15.18 -11.22 -14.26
C ASN A 257 -15.39 -10.27 -15.45
N SER A 258 -14.32 -9.93 -16.19
CA SER A 258 -14.43 -9.16 -17.44
C SER A 258 -14.95 -9.97 -18.62
N LYS A 259 -14.83 -11.31 -18.60
CA LYS A 259 -15.39 -12.19 -19.66
C LYS A 259 -16.90 -12.43 -19.52
N LEU A 260 -17.45 -12.18 -18.33
CA LEU A 260 -18.86 -12.41 -18.00
C LEU A 260 -19.77 -11.20 -18.30
N ARG A 261 -19.21 -10.10 -18.81
CA ARG A 261 -19.91 -8.86 -19.18
C ARG A 261 -19.80 -8.62 -20.68
#